data_AF-A0AAU1YHG9-F1
#
_entry.id   AF-A0AAU1YHG9-F1
#
_cell.length_a   1.000
_cell.length_b   1.000
_cell.length_c   1.000
_cell.angle_alpha   90.00
_cell.angle_beta   90.00
_cell.angle_gamma   90.00
#
_symmetry.space_group_name_H-M   'P 1'
#
loop_
_entity.id
_entity.type
_entity.pdbx_description
1 polymer ?
#
loop_
_entity_poly.entity_id
_entity_poly.type
_entity_poly.pdbx_seq_one_letter_code
_entity_poly.pdbx_strand_id
1 'polypeptide(L)'
;MSRATTAAPPPEGKRRPTGVRRMLVVLGVVLTAAAGGIAAVALLGDRAVSETAAKEKKCCWEKGVTPAGLSDRIGIRIPEEATDRKAALKTNSRYDTGILAFTLPEDTANGYLSRMVPEDTKMIANIAPKPDAYKGDAPFTHLGLTEPETITSNLGKTALCPEDTETPEGKYLRSCVDIYAHEFEPGSTRIYVRSSGGAGQ
;
A
#
# COMPACT_ATOMS: atom_id res chain seq x y z
N MET A 1 51.86 -20.71 86.60
CA MET A 1 52.33 -19.32 86.45
C MET A 1 51.21 -18.48 85.87
N SER A 2 50.87 -17.38 86.55
CA SER A 2 49.74 -16.49 86.32
C SER A 2 49.81 -15.68 85.02
N ARG A 3 48.65 -15.41 84.40
CA ARG A 3 48.06 -14.05 84.30
C ARG A 3 46.73 -14.10 83.54
N ALA A 4 45.70 -13.57 84.18
CA ALA A 4 44.49 -13.05 83.55
C ALA A 4 44.77 -11.65 82.97
N THR A 5 44.04 -11.23 81.93
CA THR A 5 43.61 -9.83 81.70
C THR A 5 42.49 -9.80 80.65
N THR A 6 41.29 -9.46 81.13
CA THR A 6 40.28 -8.52 80.62
C THR A 6 40.11 -8.29 79.11
N ALA A 7 38.90 -8.54 78.60
CA ALA A 7 38.36 -7.94 77.38
C ALA A 7 37.21 -6.96 77.71
N ALA A 8 37.09 -5.92 76.89
CA ALA A 8 36.41 -4.63 77.09
C ALA A 8 34.89 -4.64 76.72
N PRO A 9 34.12 -3.54 76.94
CA PRO A 9 32.66 -3.50 77.11
C PRO A 9 31.85 -3.38 75.78
N PRO A 10 30.48 -3.39 75.81
CA PRO A 10 29.65 -3.62 74.63
C PRO A 10 29.35 -2.34 73.84
N PRO A 11 29.11 -2.41 72.51
CA PRO A 11 28.62 -1.25 71.79
C PRO A 11 27.09 -1.08 71.91
N GLU A 12 26.75 0.04 72.55
CA GLU A 12 25.65 0.97 72.32
C GLU A 12 24.72 0.73 71.12
N GLY A 13 23.42 0.84 71.41
CA GLY A 13 22.35 0.85 70.42
C GLY A 13 22.46 2.01 69.43
N LYS A 14 22.26 1.71 68.15
CA LYS A 14 22.07 2.72 67.09
C LYS A 14 20.58 2.93 66.81
N ARG A 15 20.17 4.19 67.04
CA ARG A 15 18.91 4.82 66.63
C ARG A 15 18.59 4.52 65.16
N ARG A 16 17.30 4.26 64.89
CA ARG A 16 16.72 4.29 63.53
C ARG A 16 16.87 5.69 62.92
N PRO A 17 17.37 5.84 61.68
CA PRO A 17 17.20 7.07 60.93
C PRO A 17 15.98 6.96 60.01
N THR A 18 15.08 7.92 60.23
CA THR A 18 13.90 8.30 59.47
C THR A 18 14.31 8.82 58.07
N GLY A 19 14.77 7.94 57.17
CA GLY A 19 15.38 8.35 55.89
C GLY A 19 14.84 7.68 54.62
N VAL A 20 13.99 6.66 54.72
CA VAL A 20 13.67 5.78 53.57
C VAL A 20 12.50 6.29 52.71
N ARG A 21 11.68 7.23 53.22
CA ARG A 21 10.42 7.60 52.55
C ARG A 21 10.53 8.67 51.45
N ARG A 22 11.61 9.45 51.38
CA ARG A 22 11.72 10.55 50.40
C ARG A 22 12.41 10.17 49.09
N MET A 23 13.19 9.08 49.07
CA MET A 23 13.96 8.71 47.87
C MET A 23 13.13 7.91 46.84
N LEU A 24 12.05 7.24 47.27
CA LEU A 24 11.17 6.47 46.37
C LEU A 24 10.18 7.33 45.56
N VAL A 25 9.89 8.55 45.99
CA VAL A 25 8.93 9.43 45.29
C VAL A 25 9.60 10.13 44.09
N VAL A 26 10.87 10.52 44.21
CA VAL A 26 11.57 11.23 43.13
C VAL A 26 11.93 10.31 41.97
N LEU A 27 12.26 9.03 42.23
CA LEU A 27 12.57 8.06 41.17
C LEU A 27 11.31 7.62 40.39
N GLY A 28 10.14 7.56 41.05
CA GLY A 28 8.87 7.22 40.40
C GLY A 28 8.33 8.30 39.45
N VAL A 29 8.58 9.59 39.76
CA VAL A 29 8.11 10.73 38.95
C VAL A 29 8.96 10.92 37.68
N VAL A 30 10.26 10.60 37.73
CA VAL A 30 11.13 10.73 36.54
C VAL A 30 10.88 9.61 35.52
N LEU A 31 10.62 8.38 35.98
CA LEU A 31 10.31 7.24 35.08
C LEU A 31 8.92 7.36 34.42
N THR A 32 7.93 7.92 35.12
CA THR A 32 6.60 8.17 34.54
C THR A 32 6.59 9.33 33.54
N ALA A 33 7.40 10.37 33.76
CA ALA A 33 7.57 11.46 32.80
C ALA A 33 8.27 11.00 31.50
N ALA A 34 9.28 10.14 31.59
CA ALA A 34 9.97 9.59 30.42
C ALA A 34 9.10 8.60 29.63
N ALA A 35 8.38 7.69 30.30
CA ALA A 35 7.48 6.74 29.64
C ALA A 35 6.26 7.44 29.01
N GLY A 36 5.68 8.43 29.69
CA GLY A 36 4.60 9.25 29.15
C GLY A 36 5.04 10.10 27.95
N GLY A 37 6.26 10.64 27.98
CA GLY A 37 6.85 11.36 26.85
C GLY A 37 7.07 10.48 25.62
N ILE A 38 7.61 9.26 25.80
CA ILE A 38 7.84 8.32 24.70
C ILE A 38 6.50 7.85 24.09
N ALA A 39 5.51 7.52 24.93
CA ALA A 39 4.18 7.12 24.45
C ALA A 39 3.47 8.27 23.71
N ALA A 40 3.58 9.51 24.20
CA ALA A 40 3.02 10.67 23.52
C ALA A 40 3.70 10.94 22.17
N VAL A 41 5.03 10.83 22.10
CA VAL A 41 5.78 11.00 20.83
C VAL A 41 5.46 9.89 19.84
N ALA A 42 5.32 8.63 20.28
CA ALA A 42 4.92 7.52 19.43
C ALA A 42 3.50 7.71 18.87
N LEU A 43 2.54 8.08 19.73
CA LEU A 43 1.16 8.34 19.31
C LEU A 43 1.04 9.54 18.36
N LEU A 44 1.82 10.60 18.59
CA LEU A 44 1.88 11.76 17.71
C LEU A 44 2.54 11.43 16.37
N GLY A 45 3.59 10.60 16.38
CA GLY A 45 4.25 10.08 15.18
C GLY A 45 3.30 9.24 14.32
N ASP A 46 2.61 8.27 14.93
CA ASP A 46 1.64 7.42 14.24
C ASP A 46 0.48 8.23 13.65
N ARG A 47 0.01 9.27 14.37
CA ARG A 47 -1.05 10.14 13.88
C ARG A 47 -0.59 11.01 12.71
N ALA A 48 0.62 11.59 12.79
CA ALA A 48 1.18 12.40 11.71
C ALA A 48 1.45 11.56 10.45
N VAL A 49 1.95 10.33 10.61
CA VAL A 49 2.13 9.37 9.51
C VAL A 49 0.78 8.97 8.91
N SER A 50 -0.23 8.72 9.75
CA SER A 50 -1.59 8.36 9.30
C SER A 50 -2.28 9.51 8.57
N GLU A 51 -2.16 10.74 9.05
CA GLU A 51 -2.71 11.94 8.39
C GLU A 51 -1.99 12.23 7.07
N THR A 52 -0.67 12.05 7.02
CA THR A 52 0.10 12.18 5.77
C THR A 52 -0.31 11.11 4.77
N ALA A 53 -0.40 9.84 5.17
CA ALA A 53 -0.87 8.75 4.32
C ALA A 53 -2.33 8.97 3.86
N ALA A 54 -3.21 9.48 4.72
CA ALA A 54 -4.58 9.81 4.34
C ALA A 54 -4.66 11.01 3.37
N LYS A 55 -3.78 11.99 3.53
CA LYS A 55 -3.65 13.15 2.64
C LYS A 55 -3.07 12.74 1.29
N GLU A 56 -2.02 11.92 1.26
CA GLU A 56 -1.46 11.32 0.04
C GLU A 56 -2.51 10.45 -0.69
N LYS A 57 -3.37 9.73 0.04
CA LYS A 57 -4.48 8.98 -0.57
C LYS A 57 -5.47 9.86 -1.30
N LYS A 58 -5.80 11.05 -0.76
CA LYS A 58 -6.80 11.97 -1.33
C LYS A 58 -6.21 13.01 -2.29
N CYS A 59 -4.95 13.34 -2.14
CA CYS A 59 -4.31 14.37 -2.94
C CYS A 59 -3.76 13.81 -4.25
N CYS A 60 -3.27 14.76 -5.05
CA CYS A 60 -2.21 14.52 -6.00
C CYS A 60 -2.65 13.83 -7.29
N TRP A 61 -3.92 13.99 -7.68
CA TRP A 61 -4.41 13.64 -9.00
C TRP A 61 -4.13 14.76 -10.01
N GLU A 62 -3.53 14.41 -11.15
CA GLU A 62 -3.30 15.33 -12.26
C GLU A 62 -4.65 15.71 -12.90
N LYS A 63 -4.83 17.01 -13.20
CA LYS A 63 -6.07 17.51 -13.81
C LYS A 63 -6.02 17.29 -15.33
N GLY A 64 -7.17 16.92 -15.90
CA GLY A 64 -7.33 16.86 -17.36
C GLY A 64 -6.64 15.67 -18.04
N VAL A 65 -6.27 14.63 -17.29
CA VAL A 65 -5.72 13.39 -17.86
C VAL A 65 -6.77 12.75 -18.76
N THR A 66 -6.42 12.56 -20.03
CA THR A 66 -7.28 11.89 -21.02
C THR A 66 -6.90 10.41 -21.14
N PRO A 67 -7.84 9.52 -21.51
CA PRO A 67 -7.52 8.12 -21.78
C PRO A 67 -6.43 7.93 -22.83
N ALA A 68 -6.49 8.68 -23.93
CA ALA A 68 -5.47 8.64 -24.99
C ALA A 68 -4.10 9.10 -24.46
N GLY A 69 -4.05 10.23 -23.74
CA GLY A 69 -2.78 10.74 -23.19
C GLY A 69 -2.15 9.79 -22.17
N LEU A 70 -2.95 9.11 -21.34
CA LEU A 70 -2.43 8.11 -20.41
C LEU A 70 -1.98 6.83 -21.13
N SER A 71 -2.76 6.36 -22.12
CA SER A 71 -2.41 5.25 -23.02
C SER A 71 -1.02 5.47 -23.65
N ASP A 72 -0.79 6.65 -24.22
CA ASP A 72 0.50 7.01 -24.83
C ASP A 72 1.63 7.07 -23.79
N ARG A 73 1.32 7.52 -22.57
CA ARG A 73 2.29 7.62 -21.48
C ARG A 73 2.74 6.26 -20.97
N ILE A 74 1.85 5.27 -20.89
CA ILE A 74 2.16 3.93 -20.36
C ILE A 74 2.48 2.91 -21.44
N GLY A 75 2.14 3.19 -22.70
CA GLY A 75 2.40 2.29 -23.83
C GLY A 75 1.35 1.20 -24.05
N ILE A 76 0.14 1.38 -23.51
CA ILE A 76 -0.99 0.46 -23.71
C ILE A 76 -1.97 1.06 -24.71
N ARG A 77 -2.27 0.34 -25.78
CA ARG A 77 -3.28 0.75 -26.77
C ARG A 77 -4.69 0.62 -26.19
N ILE A 78 -5.53 1.62 -26.45
CA ILE A 78 -6.98 1.52 -26.27
C ILE A 78 -7.60 1.20 -27.64
N PRO A 79 -8.35 0.10 -27.80
CA PRO A 79 -9.03 -0.21 -29.07
C PRO A 79 -10.00 0.92 -29.48
N GLU A 80 -10.15 1.14 -30.79
CA GLU A 80 -10.98 2.22 -31.34
C GLU A 80 -12.47 2.07 -30.97
N GLU A 81 -12.95 0.84 -30.83
CA GLU A 81 -14.33 0.51 -30.45
C GLU A 81 -14.60 0.69 -28.95
N ALA A 82 -13.56 0.96 -28.15
CA ALA A 82 -13.70 1.01 -26.70
C ALA A 82 -14.64 2.14 -26.27
N THR A 83 -15.56 1.83 -25.36
CA THR A 83 -16.50 2.78 -24.76
C THR A 83 -16.14 3.03 -23.30
N ASP A 84 -16.85 3.94 -22.63
CA ASP A 84 -16.67 4.26 -21.20
C ASP A 84 -15.19 4.48 -20.80
N ARG A 85 -14.45 5.19 -21.66
CA ARG A 85 -13.01 5.41 -21.47
C ARG A 85 -12.79 6.41 -20.34
N LYS A 86 -12.07 5.98 -19.31
CA LYS A 86 -11.77 6.77 -18.12
C LYS A 86 -10.30 6.66 -17.79
N ALA A 87 -9.67 7.75 -17.40
CA ALA A 87 -8.29 7.75 -16.98
C ALA A 87 -8.06 8.77 -15.87
N ALA A 88 -7.10 8.47 -15.01
CA ALA A 88 -6.55 9.41 -14.06
C ALA A 88 -5.08 9.04 -13.80
N LEU A 89 -4.30 10.05 -13.45
CA LEU A 89 -2.92 9.87 -13.02
C LEU A 89 -2.79 10.42 -11.61
N LYS A 90 -2.27 9.59 -10.72
CA LYS A 90 -1.89 10.00 -9.39
C LYS A 90 -0.38 10.23 -9.33
N THR A 91 0.01 11.45 -9.01
CA THR A 91 1.40 11.78 -8.71
C THR A 91 1.74 11.33 -7.29
N ASN A 92 2.77 10.51 -7.14
CA ASN A 92 3.28 10.14 -5.82
C ASN A 92 4.75 10.55 -5.68
N SER A 93 5.24 10.60 -4.44
CA SER A 93 6.62 10.98 -4.13
C SER A 93 7.68 10.08 -4.76
N ARG A 94 7.35 8.80 -5.02
CA ARG A 94 8.27 7.85 -5.66
C ARG A 94 7.99 7.73 -7.15
N TYR A 95 6.76 7.37 -7.50
CA TYR A 95 6.37 7.15 -8.88
C TYR A 95 4.90 7.47 -9.11
N ASP A 96 4.62 8.07 -10.26
CA ASP A 96 3.26 8.30 -10.69
C ASP A 96 2.56 6.98 -11.02
N THR A 97 1.28 6.89 -10.70
CA THR A 97 0.44 5.71 -10.92
C THR A 97 -0.74 6.11 -11.78
N GLY A 98 -0.77 5.60 -13.01
CA GLY A 98 -1.88 5.73 -13.94
C GLY A 98 -2.93 4.67 -13.69
N ILE A 99 -4.19 5.07 -13.71
CA ILE A 99 -5.32 4.16 -13.82
C ILE A 99 -6.10 4.49 -15.09
N LEU A 100 -6.35 3.47 -15.90
CA LEU A 100 -7.08 3.54 -17.15
C LEU A 100 -8.16 2.44 -17.12
N ALA A 101 -9.36 2.78 -17.54
CA ALA A 101 -10.44 1.81 -17.70
C ALA A 101 -11.22 2.10 -18.98
N PHE A 102 -11.70 1.06 -19.63
CA PHE A 102 -12.56 1.14 -20.80
C PHE A 102 -13.32 -0.18 -20.98
N THR A 103 -14.42 -0.12 -21.73
CA THR A 103 -15.28 -1.27 -21.99
C THR A 103 -15.15 -1.70 -23.44
N LEU A 104 -15.09 -3.01 -23.67
CA LEU A 104 -15.05 -3.64 -24.98
C LEU A 104 -16.20 -4.64 -25.12
N PRO A 105 -16.76 -4.81 -26.34
CA PRO A 105 -17.52 -6.01 -26.67
C PRO A 105 -16.68 -7.28 -26.43
N GLU A 106 -17.32 -8.38 -26.08
CA GLU A 106 -16.64 -9.64 -25.73
C GLU A 106 -15.61 -10.10 -26.77
N ASP A 107 -15.99 -10.15 -28.05
CA ASP A 107 -15.09 -10.58 -29.13
C ASP A 107 -13.86 -9.67 -29.25
N THR A 108 -14.07 -8.34 -29.18
CA THR A 108 -12.97 -7.35 -29.19
C THR A 108 -12.10 -7.49 -27.94
N ALA A 109 -12.69 -7.78 -26.78
CA ALA A 109 -11.95 -8.01 -25.54
C ALA A 109 -11.07 -9.27 -25.64
N ASN A 110 -11.60 -10.37 -26.17
CA ASN A 110 -10.87 -11.61 -26.37
C ASN A 110 -9.68 -11.42 -27.31
N GLY A 111 -9.88 -10.75 -28.45
CA GLY A 111 -8.81 -10.42 -29.39
C GLY A 111 -7.79 -9.41 -28.84
N TYR A 112 -8.21 -8.52 -27.94
CA TYR A 112 -7.33 -7.58 -27.26
C TYR A 112 -6.45 -8.29 -26.22
N LEU A 113 -7.04 -9.12 -25.37
CA LEU A 113 -6.35 -9.82 -24.28
C LEU A 113 -5.43 -10.93 -24.77
N SER A 114 -5.74 -11.59 -25.89
CA SER A 114 -4.86 -12.60 -26.50
C SER A 114 -3.49 -12.05 -26.90
N ARG A 115 -3.37 -10.73 -27.04
CA ARG A 115 -2.10 -10.07 -27.36
C ARG A 115 -1.33 -9.61 -26.11
N MET A 116 -1.94 -9.75 -24.93
CA MET A 116 -1.40 -9.37 -23.62
C MET A 116 -0.93 -10.57 -22.80
N VAL A 117 -1.27 -11.78 -23.21
CA VAL A 117 -0.93 -13.01 -22.52
C VAL A 117 -0.15 -13.86 -23.52
N PRO A 118 0.97 -14.49 -23.12
CA PRO A 118 1.68 -15.41 -23.99
C PRO A 118 0.76 -16.48 -24.55
N GLU A 119 1.08 -16.98 -25.74
CA GLU A 119 0.38 -18.12 -26.33
C GLU A 119 0.35 -19.29 -25.33
N ASP A 120 -0.77 -20.04 -25.31
CA ASP A 120 -1.06 -21.14 -24.38
C ASP A 120 -1.17 -20.80 -22.88
N THR A 121 -1.12 -19.51 -22.52
CA THR A 121 -1.34 -19.06 -21.13
C THR A 121 -2.74 -18.45 -20.98
N LYS A 122 -3.27 -18.46 -19.76
CA LYS A 122 -4.56 -17.82 -19.42
C LYS A 122 -4.36 -16.76 -18.36
N MET A 123 -5.21 -15.74 -18.37
CA MET A 123 -5.31 -14.81 -17.25
C MET A 123 -5.65 -15.56 -15.96
N ILE A 124 -5.07 -15.11 -14.86
CA ILE A 124 -5.26 -15.70 -13.54
C ILE A 124 -6.60 -15.22 -12.97
N ALA A 125 -7.46 -16.14 -12.53
CA ALA A 125 -8.71 -15.76 -11.87
C ALA A 125 -8.45 -15.03 -10.54
N ASN A 126 -9.36 -14.15 -10.12
CA ASN A 126 -9.29 -13.54 -8.78
C ASN A 126 -9.67 -14.54 -7.67
N ILE A 127 -8.76 -15.46 -7.34
CA ILE A 127 -9.00 -16.56 -6.40
C ILE A 127 -9.03 -16.13 -4.92
N ALA A 128 -8.58 -14.92 -4.61
CA ALA A 128 -8.53 -14.38 -3.26
C ALA A 128 -8.99 -12.91 -3.26
N PRO A 129 -10.27 -12.65 -3.57
CA PRO A 129 -10.80 -11.30 -3.56
C PRO A 129 -10.66 -10.68 -2.18
N LYS A 130 -10.40 -9.38 -2.14
CA LYS A 130 -10.28 -8.61 -0.90
C LYS A 130 -11.56 -7.79 -0.72
N PRO A 131 -12.60 -8.33 -0.05
CA PRO A 131 -13.90 -7.67 0.03
C PRO A 131 -13.85 -6.38 0.86
N ASP A 132 -12.91 -6.29 1.80
CA ASP A 132 -12.63 -5.04 2.51
C ASP A 132 -11.89 -4.10 1.54
N ALA A 133 -12.58 -3.02 1.15
CA ALA A 133 -12.19 -2.06 0.13
C ALA A 133 -10.67 -1.94 -0.08
N TYR A 134 -10.21 -2.25 -1.29
CA TYR A 134 -8.81 -2.10 -1.68
C TYR A 134 -8.28 -0.73 -1.24
N LYS A 135 -7.24 -0.75 -0.40
CA LYS A 135 -6.66 0.48 0.21
C LYS A 135 -5.44 1.01 -0.54
N GLY A 136 -5.21 0.56 -1.77
CA GLY A 136 -4.04 0.96 -2.54
C GLY A 136 -4.09 2.43 -2.95
N ASP A 137 -2.95 2.92 -3.44
CA ASP A 137 -2.73 4.36 -3.55
C ASP A 137 -3.44 4.98 -4.76
N ALA A 138 -3.69 4.23 -5.84
CA ALA A 138 -4.50 4.69 -6.98
C ALA A 138 -5.76 3.82 -7.15
N PRO A 139 -6.81 4.09 -6.36
CA PRO A 139 -8.06 3.33 -6.40
C PRO A 139 -8.91 3.70 -7.64
N PHE A 140 -9.51 2.69 -8.29
CA PHE A 140 -10.43 2.88 -9.42
C PHE A 140 -11.75 3.56 -9.03
N THR A 141 -12.10 3.56 -7.74
CA THR A 141 -13.20 4.36 -7.19
C THR A 141 -13.03 5.86 -7.43
N HIS A 142 -11.81 6.36 -7.68
CA HIS A 142 -11.60 7.73 -8.15
C HIS A 142 -12.27 8.00 -9.52
N LEU A 143 -12.38 6.97 -10.37
CA LEU A 143 -13.09 7.02 -11.65
C LEU A 143 -14.58 6.64 -11.53
N GLY A 144 -15.06 6.41 -10.30
CA GLY A 144 -16.41 5.92 -10.02
C GLY A 144 -16.61 4.45 -10.39
N LEU A 145 -15.54 3.64 -10.38
CA LEU A 145 -15.58 2.22 -10.74
C LEU A 145 -15.32 1.32 -9.52
N THR A 146 -15.82 0.10 -9.57
CA THR A 146 -15.49 -0.96 -8.61
C THR A 146 -14.01 -1.30 -8.68
N GLU A 147 -13.38 -1.55 -7.54
CA GLU A 147 -11.99 -2.00 -7.48
C GLU A 147 -11.89 -3.44 -8.01
N PRO A 148 -10.99 -3.75 -8.97
CA PRO A 148 -10.89 -5.09 -9.51
C PRO A 148 -10.54 -6.12 -8.44
N GLU A 149 -9.76 -5.75 -7.43
CA GLU A 149 -9.39 -6.64 -6.31
C GLU A 149 -10.58 -7.10 -5.46
N THR A 150 -11.71 -6.39 -5.45
CA THR A 150 -12.90 -6.75 -4.65
C THR A 150 -13.87 -7.65 -5.43
N ILE A 151 -13.64 -7.89 -6.72
CA ILE A 151 -14.57 -8.61 -7.61
C ILE A 151 -14.40 -10.13 -7.42
N THR A 152 -15.50 -10.82 -7.10
CA THR A 152 -15.46 -12.23 -6.68
C THR A 152 -15.63 -13.25 -7.80
N SER A 153 -16.01 -12.83 -9.01
CA SER A 153 -16.31 -13.72 -10.13
C SER A 153 -16.03 -13.04 -11.47
N ASN A 154 -15.81 -13.83 -12.52
CA ASN A 154 -15.65 -13.37 -13.90
C ASN A 154 -14.55 -12.30 -14.09
N LEU A 155 -13.51 -12.34 -13.24
CA LEU A 155 -12.35 -11.47 -13.32
C LEU A 155 -11.10 -12.28 -13.64
N GLY A 156 -10.46 -11.95 -14.76
CA GLY A 156 -9.09 -12.37 -15.07
C GLY A 156 -8.09 -11.26 -14.73
N LYS A 157 -6.91 -11.63 -14.25
CA LYS A 157 -5.77 -10.75 -14.01
C LYS A 157 -4.54 -11.23 -14.80
N THR A 158 -3.79 -10.28 -15.38
CA THR A 158 -2.41 -10.47 -15.78
C THR A 158 -1.57 -9.24 -15.41
N ALA A 159 -0.26 -9.33 -15.57
CA ALA A 159 0.63 -8.18 -15.52
C ALA A 159 1.53 -8.23 -16.74
N LEU A 160 1.94 -7.06 -17.23
CA LEU A 160 2.91 -6.93 -18.31
C LEU A 160 3.93 -5.85 -17.95
N CYS A 161 5.19 -6.11 -18.25
CA CYS A 161 6.30 -5.20 -18.11
C CYS A 161 7.05 -5.06 -19.45
N PRO A 162 7.83 -3.98 -19.64
CA PRO A 162 8.59 -3.77 -20.87
C PRO A 162 9.52 -4.93 -21.27
N GLU A 163 10.00 -5.71 -20.30
CA GLU A 163 10.78 -6.93 -20.50
C GLU A 163 9.99 -8.12 -21.05
N ASP A 164 8.65 -8.09 -21.01
CA ASP A 164 7.75 -9.14 -21.51
C ASP A 164 7.60 -9.07 -23.05
N THR A 165 8.75 -9.09 -23.73
CA THR A 165 8.87 -8.95 -25.20
C THR A 165 8.23 -10.09 -26.01
N GLU A 166 7.86 -11.18 -25.33
CA GLU A 166 7.17 -12.33 -25.92
C GLU A 166 5.70 -12.03 -26.26
N THR A 167 5.13 -10.96 -25.70
CA THR A 167 3.77 -10.52 -26.05
C THR A 167 3.80 -9.38 -27.09
N PRO A 168 2.86 -9.35 -28.06
CA PRO A 168 2.78 -8.25 -29.01
C PRO A 168 2.60 -6.87 -28.36
N GLU A 169 2.06 -6.81 -27.14
CA GLU A 169 1.78 -5.58 -26.38
C GLU A 169 3.00 -5.15 -25.56
N GLY A 170 3.74 -6.09 -24.99
CA GLY A 170 4.85 -5.84 -24.05
C GLY A 170 5.92 -4.90 -24.62
N LYS A 171 6.27 -5.05 -25.90
CA LYS A 171 7.30 -4.24 -26.57
C LYS A 171 6.99 -2.74 -26.66
N TYR A 172 5.74 -2.32 -26.42
CA TYR A 172 5.35 -0.90 -26.45
C TYR A 172 5.27 -0.28 -25.07
N LEU A 173 5.32 -1.10 -24.01
CA LEU A 173 5.18 -0.64 -22.64
C LEU A 173 6.33 0.27 -22.24
N ARG A 174 5.99 1.34 -21.53
CA ARG A 174 6.95 2.27 -20.91
C ARG A 174 7.10 2.03 -19.41
N SER A 175 6.20 1.25 -18.83
CA SER A 175 6.17 0.85 -17.43
C SER A 175 5.42 -0.48 -17.29
N CYS A 176 5.64 -1.18 -16.19
CA CYS A 176 4.79 -2.31 -15.83
C CYS A 176 3.33 -1.87 -15.64
N VAL A 177 2.41 -2.76 -16.00
CA VAL A 177 0.98 -2.58 -15.85
C VAL A 177 0.33 -3.85 -15.29
N ASP A 178 -0.52 -3.69 -14.28
CA ASP A 178 -1.50 -4.69 -13.91
C ASP A 178 -2.73 -4.52 -14.82
N ILE A 179 -3.18 -5.62 -15.43
CA ILE A 179 -4.36 -5.65 -16.30
C ILE A 179 -5.40 -6.58 -15.69
N TYR A 180 -6.63 -6.10 -15.61
CA TYR A 180 -7.77 -6.88 -15.16
C TYR A 180 -8.88 -6.83 -16.22
N ALA A 181 -9.50 -7.96 -16.48
CA ALA A 181 -10.62 -8.09 -17.40
C ALA A 181 -11.83 -8.63 -16.63
N HIS A 182 -12.89 -7.83 -16.55
CA HIS A 182 -14.13 -8.18 -15.86
C HIS A 182 -15.29 -8.23 -16.83
N GLU A 183 -15.86 -9.41 -17.04
CA GLU A 183 -17.16 -9.54 -17.70
C GLU A 183 -18.25 -9.14 -16.69
N PHE A 184 -18.62 -7.85 -16.71
CA PHE A 184 -19.54 -7.28 -15.72
C PHE A 184 -21.00 -7.40 -16.16
N GLU A 185 -21.23 -7.53 -17.45
CA GLU A 185 -22.52 -7.74 -18.10
C GLU A 185 -22.32 -8.68 -19.30
N PRO A 186 -23.31 -9.50 -19.68
CA PRO A 186 -23.17 -10.41 -20.82
C PRO A 186 -22.75 -9.68 -22.10
N GLY A 187 -21.71 -10.18 -22.76
CA GLY A 187 -21.17 -9.60 -24.00
C GLY A 187 -20.35 -8.32 -23.81
N SER A 188 -20.12 -7.87 -22.57
CA SER A 188 -19.37 -6.64 -22.26
C SER A 188 -18.29 -6.87 -21.20
N THR A 189 -17.05 -6.59 -21.59
CA THR A 189 -15.88 -6.74 -20.73
C THR A 189 -15.28 -5.39 -20.41
N ARG A 190 -15.18 -5.06 -19.12
CA ARG A 190 -14.43 -3.90 -18.65
C ARG A 190 -12.97 -4.28 -18.44
N ILE A 191 -12.09 -3.55 -19.11
CA ILE A 191 -10.65 -3.62 -18.92
C ILE A 191 -10.24 -2.55 -17.91
N TYR A 192 -9.47 -2.96 -16.92
CA TYR A 192 -8.82 -2.09 -15.94
C TYR A 192 -7.31 -2.22 -16.15
N VAL A 193 -6.62 -1.10 -16.23
CA VAL A 193 -5.16 -1.03 -16.35
C VAL A 193 -4.64 -0.11 -15.25
N ARG A 194 -3.74 -0.62 -14.42
CA ARG A 194 -3.02 0.18 -13.41
C ARG A 194 -1.53 0.12 -13.71
N SER A 195 -0.90 1.25 -13.98
CA SER A 195 0.54 1.28 -14.17
C SER A 195 1.24 1.27 -12.82
N SER A 196 2.15 0.33 -12.60
CA SER A 196 3.05 0.39 -11.46
C SER A 196 4.27 1.21 -11.86
N GLY A 197 4.62 2.17 -11.03
CA GLY A 197 5.89 2.87 -11.15
C GLY A 197 7.05 1.94 -10.80
N GLY A 198 7.54 1.18 -11.78
CA GLY A 198 8.84 0.50 -11.81
C GLY A 198 9.04 -0.71 -10.88
N ALA A 199 9.28 -1.88 -11.49
CA ALA A 199 10.28 -2.83 -11.03
C ALA A 199 10.97 -3.51 -12.23
N GLY A 200 11.63 -2.70 -13.06
CA GLY A 200 12.76 -3.16 -13.88
C GLY A 200 14.05 -2.71 -13.21
N GLN A 201 14.56 -3.53 -12.30
CA GLN A 201 15.97 -3.59 -11.87
C GLN A 201 16.28 -5.04 -11.50
#